data_AF-A0A6J2T520-F1
#
_entry.id   AF-A0A6J2T520-F1
#
_cell.length_a   1.000
_cell.length_b   1.000
_cell.length_c   1.000
_cell.angle_alpha   90.00
_cell.angle_beta   90.00
_cell.angle_gamma   90.00
#
_symmetry.space_group_name_H-M   'P 1'
#
loop_
_entity.id
_entity.type
_entity.pdbx_description
1 polymer ?
#
loop_
_entity_poly.entity_id
_entity_poly.type
_entity_poly.pdbx_seq_one_letter_code
_entity_poly.pdbx_strand_id
1 'polypeptide(L)'
;MAGIHLLACILCLVLSKALSADVVEGNYNVTAFCTSVKTGTRLGSLESCEKYYQCSSTGPVAYNCGSGLSFDLANQRCAVSSQVNCAVGVGSVGNPCAGKTGSNWLPIQGNCKGYVFCQDEKEIGTGTCPSGSKFNGQTQACESGQCSDEIGGTYLQNLCSVVPPSIFFGSTADCATWNYCSPSGELITGSCDSSDGETGATEDSKIAFNVQQQVCDYTSDSVCSRVTDKDLTSGGGSCDTSGEKKGDSYVCGYYYVCNGETFVLNYCPTGQYYDTVAEACRLRQIAVATEGCNRCQDATTSFVNAVDKTACREYLYCKNGVGTPTGPCPAGTYFDEKYQVCASDENLQTYVSDNGACSGAVAEEEATTPDD
;
A
#
# COMPACT_ATOMS: atom_id res chain seq x y z
N MET A 1 43.53 46.63 21.61
CA MET A 1 44.39 45.47 21.32
C MET A 1 43.87 44.33 22.21
N ALA A 2 42.84 43.60 21.78
CA ALA A 2 42.88 42.41 20.90
C ALA A 2 43.81 41.32 21.48
N GLY A 3 43.39 40.09 21.79
CA GLY A 3 42.10 39.44 21.59
C GLY A 3 41.99 38.16 22.43
N ILE A 4 40.75 37.69 22.61
CA ILE A 4 40.41 36.41 23.24
C ILE A 4 39.90 35.51 22.12
N HIS A 5 40.57 34.38 21.91
CA HIS A 5 40.15 33.33 20.99
C HIS A 5 38.89 32.65 21.56
N LEU A 6 37.74 32.87 20.92
CA LEU A 6 36.53 32.07 21.12
C LEU A 6 36.58 30.91 20.10
N LEU A 7 36.82 29.70 20.60
CA LEU A 7 36.54 28.47 19.87
C LEU A 7 35.04 28.41 19.60
N ALA A 8 34.64 28.63 18.35
CA ALA A 8 33.30 28.27 17.89
C ALA A 8 33.27 26.75 17.66
N CYS A 9 32.65 26.02 18.60
CA CYS A 9 32.17 24.67 18.33
C CYS A 9 31.10 24.76 17.24
N ILE A 10 31.51 24.54 16.00
CA ILE A 10 30.63 24.24 14.88
C ILE A 10 30.05 22.85 15.18
N LEU A 11 28.96 22.84 15.94
CA LEU A 11 28.06 21.71 16.02
C LEU A 11 27.40 21.61 14.64
N CYS A 12 28.00 20.81 13.76
CA CYS A 12 27.35 20.35 12.54
C CYS A 12 26.08 19.60 12.98
N LEU A 13 24.96 20.32 13.05
CA LEU A 13 23.63 19.74 12.98
C LEU A 13 23.54 19.10 11.60
N VAL A 14 23.95 17.84 11.53
CA VAL A 14 23.53 16.95 10.48
C VAL A 14 22.02 16.82 10.70
N LEU A 15 21.24 17.69 10.05
CA LEU A 15 19.86 17.36 9.73
C LEU A 15 19.95 16.18 8.79
N SER A 16 20.07 14.98 9.38
CA SER A 16 19.58 13.78 8.73
C SER A 16 18.10 14.04 8.51
N LYS A 17 17.75 14.56 7.33
CA LYS A 17 16.49 14.23 6.70
C LYS A 17 16.53 12.72 6.53
N ALA A 18 16.22 11.98 7.59
CA ALA A 18 15.75 10.63 7.43
C ALA A 18 14.48 10.82 6.60
N LEU A 19 14.60 10.58 5.29
CA LEU A 19 13.42 10.29 4.48
C LEU A 19 12.76 9.15 5.23
N SER A 20 11.59 9.41 5.84
CA SER A 20 10.81 8.34 6.44
C SER A 20 10.62 7.32 5.32
N ALA A 21 11.14 6.10 5.51
CA ALA A 21 10.95 5.04 4.53
C ALA A 21 9.43 4.91 4.27
N ASP A 22 9.04 4.72 3.00
CA ASP A 22 7.64 4.50 2.66
C ASP A 22 7.13 3.28 3.46
N VAL A 23 6.10 3.48 4.28
CA VAL A 23 5.49 2.44 5.12
C VAL A 23 4.27 1.90 4.38
N VAL A 24 4.33 0.62 4.02
CA VAL A 24 3.29 -0.09 3.28
C VAL A 24 2.99 -1.42 3.98
N GLU A 25 1.72 -1.72 4.20
CA GLU A 25 1.25 -3.00 4.72
C GLU A 25 0.31 -3.65 3.70
N GLY A 26 0.75 -4.69 2.99
CA GLY A 26 -0.03 -5.24 1.87
C GLY A 26 -0.26 -4.19 0.77
N ASN A 27 -1.53 -3.88 0.46
CA ASN A 27 -1.90 -2.79 -0.46
C ASN A 27 -2.09 -1.43 0.25
N TYR A 28 -1.96 -1.36 1.57
CA TYR A 28 -2.20 -0.14 2.33
C TYR A 28 -0.95 0.74 2.39
N ASN A 29 -0.96 1.86 1.69
CA ASN A 29 0.12 2.85 1.72
C ASN A 29 -0.08 3.80 2.90
N VAL A 30 0.46 3.43 4.06
CA VAL A 30 0.35 4.21 5.30
C VAL A 30 0.95 5.61 5.13
N THR A 31 2.07 5.71 4.41
CA THR A 31 2.73 7.00 4.15
C THR A 31 1.81 7.95 3.38
N ALA A 32 1.22 7.49 2.27
CA ALA A 32 0.27 8.27 1.50
C ALA A 32 -1.00 8.58 2.31
N PHE A 33 -1.51 7.63 3.09
CA PHE A 33 -2.68 7.86 3.92
C PHE A 33 -2.46 8.95 4.97
N CYS A 34 -1.27 9.01 5.57
CA CYS A 34 -0.95 10.07 6.52
C CYS A 34 -0.90 11.48 5.93
N THR A 35 -0.76 11.66 4.62
CA THR A 35 -0.87 12.99 3.97
C THR A 35 -2.34 13.37 3.71
N SER A 36 -3.23 12.38 3.64
CA SER A 36 -4.67 12.56 3.41
C SER A 36 -5.51 12.78 4.66
N VAL A 37 -4.96 12.54 5.86
CA VAL A 37 -5.67 12.76 7.14
C VAL A 37 -5.10 13.94 7.92
N LYS A 38 -5.90 14.47 8.86
CA LYS A 38 -5.45 15.50 9.78
C LYS A 38 -4.23 15.03 10.58
N THR A 39 -3.29 15.95 10.85
CA THR A 39 -2.13 15.65 11.71
C THR A 39 -2.61 15.20 13.09
N GLY A 40 -2.00 14.12 13.60
CA GLY A 40 -2.36 13.50 14.88
C GLY A 40 -3.37 12.36 14.75
N THR A 41 -4.04 12.19 13.60
CA THR A 41 -4.90 11.02 13.34
C THR A 41 -4.09 9.73 13.49
N ARG A 42 -4.67 8.74 14.17
CA ARG A 42 -4.06 7.43 14.37
C ARG A 42 -4.73 6.40 13.46
N LEU A 43 -3.93 5.79 12.60
CA LEU A 43 -4.36 4.76 11.67
C LEU A 43 -4.06 3.37 12.24
N GLY A 44 -4.97 2.42 12.02
CA GLY A 44 -4.77 1.01 12.40
C GLY A 44 -3.76 0.32 11.48
N SER A 45 -3.16 -0.76 11.98
CA SER A 45 -2.34 -1.67 11.17
C SER A 45 -3.18 -2.82 10.63
N LEU A 46 -2.91 -3.25 9.40
CA LEU A 46 -3.40 -4.50 8.82
C LEU A 46 -2.62 -5.73 9.32
N GLU A 47 -1.40 -5.53 9.82
CA GLU A 47 -0.47 -6.59 10.20
C GLU A 47 -0.55 -6.99 11.67
N SER A 48 -0.99 -6.08 12.55
CA SER A 48 -1.07 -6.34 13.99
C SER A 48 -2.12 -5.49 14.70
N CYS A 49 -2.89 -6.11 15.59
CA CYS A 49 -3.82 -5.41 16.47
C CYS A 49 -3.15 -4.53 17.53
N GLU A 50 -1.89 -4.79 17.85
CA GLU A 50 -1.15 -4.00 18.83
C GLU A 50 -0.51 -2.78 18.17
N LYS A 51 -0.32 -2.82 16.85
CA LYS A 51 0.38 -1.79 16.08
C LYS A 51 -0.59 -0.74 15.54
N TYR A 52 -0.18 0.51 15.58
CA TYR A 52 -0.88 1.62 14.95
C TYR A 52 0.12 2.69 14.51
N TYR A 53 -0.34 3.62 13.67
CA TYR A 53 0.47 4.70 13.14
C TYR A 53 -0.13 6.03 13.53
N GLN A 54 0.64 6.93 14.14
CA GLN A 54 0.20 8.31 14.33
C GLN A 54 0.76 9.17 13.20
N CYS A 55 -0.12 9.82 12.44
CA CYS A 55 0.27 10.68 11.35
C CYS A 55 0.85 11.99 11.87
N SER A 56 2.05 12.32 11.43
CA SER A 56 2.73 13.59 11.70
C SER A 56 2.88 14.40 10.42
N SER A 57 3.33 15.65 10.53
CA SER A 57 3.67 16.48 9.37
C SER A 57 4.83 15.92 8.52
N THR A 58 5.58 14.95 9.03
CA THR A 58 6.72 14.32 8.35
C THR A 58 6.47 12.86 7.97
N GLY A 59 5.23 12.37 8.12
CA GLY A 59 4.86 10.97 7.80
C GLY A 59 4.37 10.16 9.00
N PRO A 60 4.12 8.85 8.80
CA PRO A 60 3.63 7.96 9.85
C PRO A 60 4.71 7.67 10.90
N VAL A 61 4.32 7.71 12.18
CA VAL A 61 5.15 7.21 13.28
C VAL A 61 4.49 5.96 13.85
N ALA A 62 5.18 4.83 13.80
CA ALA A 62 4.68 3.55 14.30
C ALA A 62 4.73 3.48 15.83
N TYR A 63 3.67 2.95 16.43
CA TYR A 63 3.55 2.67 17.85
C TYR A 63 3.03 1.25 18.07
N ASN A 64 3.35 0.68 19.23
CA ASN A 64 2.77 -0.57 19.70
C ASN A 64 2.05 -0.33 21.03
N CYS A 65 0.90 -0.96 21.18
CA CYS A 65 0.19 -1.09 22.44
C CYS A 65 0.99 -1.97 23.40
N GLY A 66 0.75 -1.77 24.70
CA GLY A 66 1.32 -2.64 25.72
C GLY A 66 0.74 -4.06 25.65
N SER A 67 1.43 -5.02 26.27
CA SER A 67 0.97 -6.41 26.29
C SER A 67 -0.47 -6.55 26.80
N GLY A 68 -1.30 -7.31 26.06
CA GLY A 68 -2.72 -7.52 26.38
C GLY A 68 -3.65 -6.36 25.98
N LEU A 69 -3.13 -5.37 25.25
CA LEU A 69 -3.90 -4.26 24.71
C LEU A 69 -3.87 -4.27 23.19
N SER A 70 -5.00 -3.97 22.58
CA SER A 70 -5.13 -3.75 21.14
C SER A 70 -5.48 -2.29 20.86
N PHE A 71 -5.10 -1.80 19.68
CA PHE A 71 -5.46 -0.46 19.25
C PHE A 71 -6.95 -0.39 18.90
N ASP A 72 -7.70 0.34 19.72
CA ASP A 72 -9.09 0.68 19.46
C ASP A 72 -9.14 1.83 18.46
N LEU A 73 -9.38 1.50 17.20
CA LEU A 73 -9.44 2.45 16.10
C LEU A 73 -10.52 3.52 16.31
N ALA A 74 -11.69 3.13 16.83
CA ALA A 74 -12.81 4.04 17.04
C ALA A 74 -12.52 5.04 18.17
N ASN A 75 -11.92 4.57 19.27
CA ASN A 75 -11.59 5.41 20.42
C ASN A 75 -10.17 5.99 20.36
N GLN A 76 -9.42 5.74 19.29
CA GLN A 76 -8.07 6.24 19.02
C GLN A 76 -7.08 5.98 20.17
N ARG A 77 -7.18 4.84 20.85
CA ARG A 77 -6.35 4.49 22.01
C ARG A 77 -6.12 2.99 22.14
N CYS A 78 -5.06 2.58 22.82
CA CYS A 78 -4.92 1.19 23.25
C CYS A 78 -5.98 0.88 24.32
N ALA A 79 -6.73 -0.20 24.13
CA ALA A 79 -7.71 -0.70 25.07
C ALA A 79 -7.51 -2.20 25.27
N VAL A 80 -8.14 -2.76 26.31
CA VAL A 80 -8.03 -4.19 26.60
C VAL A 80 -8.47 -4.98 25.39
N SER A 81 -7.64 -5.92 24.92
CA SER A 81 -7.89 -6.63 23.66
C SER A 81 -9.25 -7.32 23.62
N SER A 82 -9.79 -7.80 24.75
CA SER A 82 -11.16 -8.34 24.85
C SER A 82 -12.24 -7.39 24.32
N GLN A 83 -12.06 -6.09 24.53
CA GLN A 83 -13.05 -5.04 24.25
C GLN A 83 -12.88 -4.42 22.86
N VAL A 84 -11.78 -4.72 22.17
CA VAL A 84 -11.47 -4.15 20.86
C VAL A 84 -11.85 -5.12 19.75
N ASN A 85 -12.65 -4.67 18.80
CA ASN A 85 -12.93 -5.40 17.57
C ASN A 85 -11.81 -5.13 16.56
N CYS A 86 -10.67 -5.80 16.77
CA CYS A 86 -9.56 -5.77 15.85
C CYS A 86 -9.49 -7.10 15.10
N ALA A 87 -9.45 -7.01 13.77
CA ALA A 87 -9.25 -8.12 12.86
C ALA A 87 -7.89 -7.93 12.20
N VAL A 88 -7.11 -9.00 12.09
CA VAL A 88 -5.80 -8.99 11.41
C VAL A 88 -5.89 -9.87 10.18
N GLY A 89 -5.11 -9.57 9.14
CA GLY A 89 -5.18 -10.32 7.88
C GLY A 89 -4.54 -11.70 7.92
N VAL A 90 -4.54 -12.37 6.76
CA VAL A 90 -3.95 -13.72 6.65
C VAL A 90 -2.42 -13.59 6.63
N GLY A 91 -1.75 -14.22 7.58
CA GLY A 91 -0.27 -14.23 7.67
C GLY A 91 0.34 -13.32 8.76
N SER A 92 -0.47 -12.75 9.64
CA SER A 92 -0.02 -11.82 10.68
C SER A 92 0.86 -12.45 11.76
N VAL A 93 1.91 -11.73 12.15
CA VAL A 93 2.81 -12.08 13.27
C VAL A 93 2.14 -11.67 14.58
N GLY A 94 1.06 -12.35 14.96
CA GLY A 94 0.33 -12.06 16.19
C GLY A 94 -0.86 -13.00 16.40
N ASN A 95 -1.21 -13.24 17.66
CA ASN A 95 -2.39 -14.01 18.02
C ASN A 95 -3.62 -13.09 18.02
N PRO A 96 -4.53 -13.16 17.02
CA PRO A 96 -5.70 -12.28 16.96
C PRO A 96 -6.66 -12.51 18.13
N CYS A 97 -6.57 -13.66 18.79
CA CYS A 97 -7.38 -14.02 19.94
C CYS A 97 -6.82 -13.50 21.27
N ALA A 98 -5.62 -12.89 21.30
CA ALA A 98 -5.01 -12.41 22.54
C ALA A 98 -5.98 -11.54 23.35
N GLY A 99 -6.12 -11.86 24.65
CA GLY A 99 -7.04 -11.17 25.56
C GLY A 99 -8.54 -11.42 25.33
N LYS A 100 -8.96 -12.28 24.40
CA LYS A 100 -10.38 -12.69 24.22
C LYS A 100 -10.72 -13.88 25.13
N THR A 101 -11.50 -13.65 26.18
CA THR A 101 -11.97 -14.73 27.09
C THR A 101 -13.24 -15.39 26.55
N GLY A 102 -13.39 -16.71 26.73
CA GLY A 102 -14.53 -17.46 26.21
C GLY A 102 -14.53 -17.60 24.69
N SER A 103 -15.68 -17.97 24.12
CA SER A 103 -15.85 -18.19 22.68
C SER A 103 -16.14 -16.89 21.94
N ASN A 104 -15.29 -16.54 20.97
CA ASN A 104 -15.43 -15.32 20.17
C ASN A 104 -15.14 -15.61 18.69
N TRP A 105 -15.72 -14.81 17.79
CA TRP A 105 -15.41 -14.83 16.36
C TRP A 105 -14.91 -13.47 15.92
N LEU A 106 -13.76 -13.45 15.25
CA LEU A 106 -13.12 -12.24 14.77
C LEU A 106 -13.10 -12.26 13.24
N PRO A 107 -13.38 -11.14 12.54
CA PRO A 107 -13.18 -11.08 11.10
C PRO A 107 -11.69 -11.29 10.77
N ILE A 108 -11.42 -11.75 9.55
CA ILE A 108 -10.08 -11.72 8.96
C ILE A 108 -9.98 -10.48 8.07
N GLN A 109 -9.05 -9.57 8.34
CA GLN A 109 -8.87 -8.42 7.45
C GLN A 109 -8.34 -8.84 6.09
N GLY A 110 -8.86 -8.23 5.03
CA GLY A 110 -8.58 -8.69 3.66
C GLY A 110 -9.38 -9.90 3.21
N ASN A 111 -10.08 -10.61 4.10
CA ASN A 111 -10.99 -11.69 3.73
C ASN A 111 -12.40 -11.42 4.30
N CYS A 112 -13.25 -10.79 3.50
CA CYS A 112 -14.61 -10.39 3.91
C CYS A 112 -15.53 -11.56 4.26
N LYS A 113 -15.17 -12.81 3.94
CA LYS A 113 -15.89 -14.02 4.38
C LYS A 113 -15.22 -14.72 5.54
N GLY A 114 -13.93 -14.50 5.72
CA GLY A 114 -13.08 -15.18 6.65
C GLY A 114 -13.31 -14.70 8.08
N TYR A 115 -13.31 -15.65 9.00
CA TYR A 115 -13.33 -15.37 10.42
C TYR A 115 -12.44 -16.36 11.18
N VAL A 116 -11.90 -15.90 12.30
CA VAL A 116 -11.15 -16.71 13.26
C VAL A 116 -12.06 -17.04 14.44
N PHE A 117 -12.10 -18.32 14.81
CA PHE A 117 -12.72 -18.77 16.04
C PHE A 117 -11.69 -18.78 17.18
N CYS A 118 -11.98 -18.00 18.20
CA CYS A 118 -11.17 -17.85 19.40
C CYS A 118 -11.83 -18.54 20.59
N GLN A 119 -11.02 -19.23 21.40
CA GLN A 119 -11.42 -19.74 22.70
C GLN A 119 -10.32 -19.46 23.71
N ASP A 120 -10.66 -18.73 24.78
CA ASP A 120 -9.76 -18.45 25.91
C ASP A 120 -8.36 -18.01 25.46
N GLU A 121 -8.38 -16.93 24.69
CA GLU A 121 -7.23 -16.22 24.12
C GLU A 121 -6.49 -16.96 23.01
N LYS A 122 -6.94 -18.14 22.60
CA LYS A 122 -6.28 -18.95 21.56
C LYS A 122 -7.12 -19.01 20.31
N GLU A 123 -6.43 -18.94 19.17
CA GLU A 123 -7.01 -19.35 17.89
C GLU A 123 -7.26 -20.87 17.91
N ILE A 124 -8.52 -21.25 17.77
CA ILE A 124 -8.96 -22.66 17.74
C ILE A 124 -9.24 -23.09 16.30
N GLY A 125 -9.56 -22.16 15.41
CA GLY A 125 -9.71 -22.45 13.98
C GLY A 125 -10.16 -21.23 13.19
N THR A 126 -10.36 -21.42 11.90
CA THR A 126 -10.89 -20.42 10.98
C THR A 126 -12.13 -20.94 10.27
N GLY A 127 -12.94 -20.03 9.75
CA GLY A 127 -14.10 -20.36 8.94
C GLY A 127 -14.35 -19.32 7.87
N THR A 128 -15.31 -19.62 6.98
CA THR A 128 -15.64 -18.80 5.82
C THR A 128 -17.14 -18.73 5.68
N CYS A 129 -17.68 -17.54 5.46
CA CYS A 129 -19.10 -17.36 5.22
C CYS A 129 -19.57 -18.00 3.90
N PRO A 130 -20.85 -18.40 3.78
CA PRO A 130 -21.42 -18.89 2.53
C PRO A 130 -21.31 -17.88 1.37
N SER A 131 -21.43 -18.35 0.13
CA SER A 131 -21.44 -17.48 -1.06
C SER A 131 -22.52 -16.39 -0.98
N GLY A 132 -22.18 -15.16 -1.37
CA GLY A 132 -23.08 -14.01 -1.30
C GLY A 132 -23.29 -13.43 0.11
N SER A 133 -22.45 -13.82 1.08
CA SER A 133 -22.45 -13.26 2.43
C SER A 133 -21.04 -12.85 2.88
N LYS A 134 -20.97 -11.90 3.81
CA LYS A 134 -19.74 -11.41 4.44
C LYS A 134 -19.83 -11.60 5.95
N PHE A 135 -18.70 -11.83 6.61
CA PHE A 135 -18.66 -11.94 8.07
C PHE A 135 -18.69 -10.55 8.70
N ASN A 136 -19.64 -10.33 9.60
CA ASN A 136 -19.75 -9.13 10.41
C ASN A 136 -19.20 -9.41 11.82
N GLY A 137 -18.08 -8.78 12.16
CA GLY A 137 -17.43 -8.96 13.47
C GLY A 137 -18.15 -8.33 14.65
N GLN A 138 -19.08 -7.40 14.43
CA GLN A 138 -19.90 -6.83 15.49
C GLN A 138 -21.05 -7.76 15.86
N THR A 139 -21.72 -8.33 14.87
CA THR A 139 -22.84 -9.27 15.07
C THR A 139 -22.38 -10.71 15.23
N GLN A 140 -21.09 -10.99 14.97
CA GLN A 140 -20.48 -12.31 14.94
C GLN A 140 -21.22 -13.29 14.01
N ALA A 141 -21.72 -12.78 12.87
CA ALA A 141 -22.56 -13.53 11.96
C ALA A 141 -22.21 -13.29 10.48
N CYS A 142 -22.57 -14.25 9.63
CA CYS A 142 -22.54 -14.06 8.19
C CYS A 142 -23.80 -13.32 7.75
N GLU A 143 -23.62 -12.16 7.13
CA GLU A 143 -24.69 -11.30 6.67
C GLU A 143 -24.64 -11.17 5.15
N SER A 144 -25.79 -10.96 4.51
CA SER A 144 -25.86 -10.78 3.06
C SER A 144 -24.94 -9.64 2.60
N GLY A 145 -24.11 -9.90 1.59
CA GLY A 145 -23.14 -8.92 1.10
C GLY A 145 -22.25 -9.49 0.00
N GLN A 146 -21.85 -8.64 -0.94
CA GLN A 146 -20.88 -9.01 -1.97
C GLN A 146 -19.48 -9.09 -1.35
N CYS A 147 -18.78 -10.20 -1.61
CA CYS A 147 -17.41 -10.45 -1.17
C CYS A 147 -16.69 -11.21 -2.29
N SER A 148 -15.44 -10.84 -2.61
CA SER A 148 -14.61 -11.61 -3.52
C SER A 148 -13.94 -12.75 -2.75
N ASP A 149 -14.16 -13.98 -3.21
CA ASP A 149 -14.14 -15.18 -2.38
C ASP A 149 -12.75 -15.78 -2.06
N GLU A 150 -11.62 -15.16 -2.45
CA GLU A 150 -10.34 -15.89 -2.57
C GLU A 150 -9.07 -15.14 -2.10
N ILE A 151 -9.07 -14.54 -0.91
CA ILE A 151 -7.87 -13.84 -0.42
C ILE A 151 -7.23 -14.55 0.78
N GLY A 152 -6.01 -15.02 0.56
CA GLY A 152 -4.97 -15.16 1.59
C GLY A 152 -3.97 -14.02 1.48
N GLY A 153 -4.08 -13.00 2.35
CA GLY A 153 -3.09 -11.94 2.58
C GLY A 153 -3.61 -10.83 3.50
N THR A 154 -2.75 -9.86 3.87
CA THR A 154 -3.14 -8.59 4.50
C THR A 154 -3.56 -7.60 3.42
N TYR A 155 -4.86 -7.28 3.33
CA TYR A 155 -5.42 -6.43 2.28
C TYR A 155 -6.48 -5.46 2.81
N LEU A 156 -6.31 -4.17 2.55
CA LEU A 156 -7.24 -3.09 2.84
C LEU A 156 -8.34 -3.05 1.78
N GLN A 157 -9.50 -3.59 2.11
CA GLN A 157 -10.69 -3.57 1.23
C GLN A 157 -11.42 -2.23 1.25
N ASN A 158 -11.41 -1.54 2.39
CA ASN A 158 -12.13 -0.30 2.61
C ASN A 158 -11.24 0.62 3.44
N LEU A 159 -10.94 1.81 2.94
CA LEU A 159 -10.13 2.83 3.63
C LEU A 159 -10.63 3.11 5.06
N CYS A 160 -11.93 2.95 5.32
CA CYS A 160 -12.56 3.11 6.62
C CYS A 160 -12.25 2.01 7.64
N SER A 161 -11.54 0.94 7.28
CA SER A 161 -11.12 -0.09 8.24
C SER A 161 -9.80 0.22 8.96
N VAL A 162 -9.05 1.23 8.49
CA VAL A 162 -7.76 1.65 9.08
C VAL A 162 -7.78 3.08 9.59
N VAL A 163 -8.88 3.81 9.41
CA VAL A 163 -9.04 5.19 9.88
C VAL A 163 -10.26 5.28 10.81
N PRO A 164 -10.25 6.12 11.86
CA PRO A 164 -11.39 6.24 12.78
C PRO A 164 -12.70 6.56 12.04
N PRO A 165 -13.86 6.07 12.53
CA PRO A 165 -15.16 6.40 11.98
C PRO A 165 -15.49 7.88 12.22
N SER A 166 -16.44 8.40 11.45
CA SER A 166 -16.93 9.78 11.51
C SER A 166 -15.86 10.84 11.25
N ILE A 167 -14.89 10.54 10.37
CA ILE A 167 -13.89 11.52 9.93
C ILE A 167 -13.95 11.77 8.44
N PHE A 168 -13.48 12.95 8.02
CA PHE A 168 -13.18 13.24 6.63
C PHE A 168 -11.67 13.10 6.34
N PHE A 169 -11.33 12.77 5.11
CA PHE A 169 -9.95 12.72 4.64
C PHE A 169 -9.89 12.99 3.13
N GLY A 170 -8.74 13.42 2.63
CA GLY A 170 -8.57 13.81 1.22
C GLY A 170 -8.18 12.64 0.31
N SER A 171 -8.24 12.87 -0.99
CA SER A 171 -7.56 12.04 -2.00
C SER A 171 -6.10 12.49 -2.20
N THR A 172 -5.25 11.56 -2.62
CA THR A 172 -3.86 11.80 -3.09
C THR A 172 -3.76 11.93 -4.61
N ALA A 173 -4.85 11.69 -5.33
CA ALA A 173 -4.94 11.84 -6.80
C ALA A 173 -5.66 13.13 -7.21
N ASP A 174 -6.56 13.64 -6.36
CA ASP A 174 -7.33 14.86 -6.64
C ASP A 174 -7.47 15.73 -5.40
N CYS A 175 -7.18 17.02 -5.54
CA CYS A 175 -7.26 17.97 -4.44
C CYS A 175 -8.70 18.32 -4.06
N ALA A 176 -9.66 18.21 -4.98
CA ALA A 176 -11.07 18.52 -4.73
C ALA A 176 -11.82 17.39 -4.02
N THR A 177 -11.38 16.14 -4.26
CA THR A 177 -11.99 14.95 -3.67
C THR A 177 -11.81 14.87 -2.15
N TRP A 178 -12.94 14.65 -1.47
CA TRP A 178 -13.02 14.30 -0.05
C TRP A 178 -13.67 12.92 0.12
N ASN A 179 -13.27 12.25 1.18
CA ASN A 179 -13.81 10.98 1.64
C ASN A 179 -14.32 11.15 3.06
N TYR A 180 -15.35 10.38 3.43
CA TYR A 180 -15.93 10.35 4.75
C TYR A 180 -16.20 8.91 5.17
N CYS A 181 -15.77 8.54 6.37
CA CYS A 181 -16.13 7.27 6.96
C CYS A 181 -17.36 7.44 7.84
N SER A 182 -18.47 6.82 7.46
CA SER A 182 -19.68 6.86 8.27
C SER A 182 -19.46 6.18 9.64
N PRO A 183 -20.35 6.41 10.64
CA PRO A 183 -20.29 5.68 11.91
C PRO A 183 -20.33 4.15 11.76
N SER A 184 -20.92 3.62 10.68
CA SER A 184 -20.97 2.19 10.36
C SER A 184 -19.74 1.69 9.59
N GLY A 185 -18.78 2.56 9.27
CA GLY A 185 -17.56 2.21 8.53
C GLY A 185 -17.74 2.19 7.01
N GLU A 186 -18.82 2.78 6.49
CA GLU A 186 -19.03 2.95 5.05
C GLU A 186 -18.21 4.13 4.53
N LEU A 187 -17.50 3.92 3.41
CA LEU A 187 -16.77 4.98 2.71
C LEU A 187 -17.72 5.74 1.80
N ILE A 188 -17.81 7.04 2.01
CA ILE A 188 -18.57 7.98 1.18
C ILE A 188 -17.56 8.94 0.55
N THR A 189 -17.60 9.08 -0.77
CA THR A 189 -16.70 9.97 -1.52
C THR A 189 -17.51 11.08 -2.18
N GLY A 190 -16.95 12.29 -2.21
CA GLY A 190 -17.52 13.42 -2.92
C GLY A 190 -16.43 14.42 -3.34
N SER A 191 -16.84 15.52 -3.97
CA SER A 191 -15.94 16.59 -4.41
C SER A 191 -16.37 17.94 -3.87
N CYS A 192 -15.40 18.80 -3.59
CA CYS A 192 -15.61 20.22 -3.30
C CYS A 192 -16.08 21.02 -4.53
N ASP A 193 -16.04 20.44 -5.73
CA ASP A 193 -16.53 21.06 -6.98
C ASP A 193 -18.07 21.16 -7.05
N SER A 194 -18.78 20.67 -6.04
CA SER A 194 -20.23 20.70 -5.95
C SER A 194 -20.74 21.84 -5.06
N SER A 195 -20.51 23.07 -5.51
CA SER A 195 -21.48 24.13 -5.24
C SER A 195 -21.84 24.79 -6.57
N ASP A 196 -23.03 24.38 -7.03
CA ASP A 196 -23.92 25.14 -7.92
C ASP A 196 -23.66 24.83 -9.39
N GLY A 197 -24.68 24.31 -10.09
CA GLY A 197 -24.67 24.08 -11.54
C GLY A 197 -24.59 25.37 -12.39
N GLU A 198 -23.89 26.38 -11.92
CA GLU A 198 -23.55 27.61 -12.63
C GLU A 198 -22.06 27.57 -13.01
N THR A 199 -21.83 27.36 -14.30
CA THR A 199 -20.68 27.84 -15.09
C THR A 199 -19.42 28.27 -14.31
N GLY A 200 -18.53 27.30 -14.07
CA GLY A 200 -17.07 27.52 -14.00
C GLY A 200 -16.54 27.93 -12.63
N ALA A 201 -15.59 27.14 -12.13
CA ALA A 201 -14.75 27.53 -11.00
C ALA A 201 -14.14 28.92 -11.25
N THR A 202 -14.37 29.85 -10.33
CA THR A 202 -13.74 31.16 -10.30
C THR A 202 -12.52 31.12 -9.36
N GLU A 203 -11.64 32.12 -9.41
CA GLU A 203 -10.52 32.22 -8.46
C GLU A 203 -10.96 32.26 -6.99
N ASP A 204 -12.22 32.62 -6.72
CA ASP A 204 -12.83 32.67 -5.38
C ASP A 204 -13.58 31.38 -5.00
N SER A 205 -13.54 30.33 -5.81
CA SER A 205 -14.23 29.07 -5.54
C SER A 205 -13.43 28.17 -4.60
N LYS A 206 -14.07 27.70 -3.51
CA LYS A 206 -13.48 26.78 -2.53
C LYS A 206 -13.52 25.33 -3.02
N ILE A 207 -12.73 25.05 -4.04
CA ILE A 207 -12.73 23.76 -4.76
C ILE A 207 -11.71 22.75 -4.21
N ALA A 208 -10.91 23.10 -3.22
CA ALA A 208 -9.90 22.20 -2.66
C ALA A 208 -10.30 21.69 -1.28
N PHE A 209 -10.30 20.38 -1.04
CA PHE A 209 -10.56 19.86 0.30
C PHE A 209 -9.34 20.13 1.21
N ASN A 210 -9.49 20.93 2.26
CA ASN A 210 -8.46 21.17 3.26
C ASN A 210 -8.51 20.10 4.34
N VAL A 211 -7.59 19.13 4.27
CA VAL A 211 -7.51 18.01 5.21
C VAL A 211 -7.32 18.45 6.67
N GLN A 212 -6.55 19.51 6.93
CA GLN A 212 -6.27 19.93 8.31
C GLN A 212 -7.48 20.62 8.94
N GLN A 213 -8.25 21.35 8.14
CA GLN A 213 -9.48 22.04 8.57
C GLN A 213 -10.75 21.19 8.40
N GLN A 214 -10.67 20.10 7.63
CA GLN A 214 -11.78 19.18 7.33
C GLN A 214 -12.96 19.87 6.62
N VAL A 215 -12.66 20.82 5.72
CA VAL A 215 -13.64 21.59 4.95
C VAL A 215 -13.14 21.87 3.54
N CYS A 216 -14.05 22.15 2.61
CA CYS A 216 -13.68 22.73 1.32
C CYS A 216 -13.15 24.15 1.52
N ASP A 217 -12.05 24.46 0.85
CA ASP A 217 -11.24 25.66 1.03
C ASP A 217 -10.65 26.10 -0.31
N TYR A 218 -9.96 27.25 -0.31
CA TYR A 218 -9.25 27.75 -1.47
C TYR A 218 -8.06 26.88 -1.83
N THR A 219 -7.81 26.74 -3.13
CA THR A 219 -6.66 26.03 -3.66
C THR A 219 -5.36 26.74 -3.25
N SER A 220 -4.42 25.99 -2.69
CA SER A 220 -3.06 26.44 -2.44
C SER A 220 -2.10 25.25 -2.42
N ASP A 221 -0.81 25.49 -2.63
CA ASP A 221 0.22 24.45 -2.52
C ASP A 221 0.16 23.71 -1.19
N SER A 222 -0.13 24.43 -0.09
CA SER A 222 -0.24 23.81 1.23
C SER A 222 -1.44 22.86 1.36
N VAL A 223 -2.58 23.25 0.80
CA VAL A 223 -3.82 22.45 0.83
C VAL A 223 -3.68 21.23 -0.08
N CYS A 224 -3.10 21.40 -1.27
CA CYS A 224 -2.97 20.36 -2.28
C CYS A 224 -1.64 19.59 -2.22
N SER A 225 -0.77 19.87 -1.26
CA SER A 225 0.54 19.21 -1.09
C SER A 225 0.49 17.68 -0.95
N ARG A 226 -0.69 17.14 -0.62
CA ARG A 226 -0.95 15.69 -0.57
C ARG A 226 -1.10 15.02 -1.93
N VAL A 227 -1.40 15.79 -2.99
CA VAL A 227 -1.60 15.26 -4.34
C VAL A 227 -0.22 14.84 -4.87
N THR A 228 0.00 13.53 -4.84
CA THR A 228 1.28 12.90 -5.15
C THR A 228 1.12 11.72 -6.10
N ASP A 229 -0.12 11.42 -6.49
CA ASP A 229 -0.53 10.25 -7.29
C ASP A 229 -0.11 8.91 -6.68
N LYS A 230 0.31 8.92 -5.41
CA LYS A 230 0.49 7.72 -4.60
C LYS A 230 -0.86 7.35 -4.01
N ASP A 231 -1.52 6.34 -4.56
CA ASP A 231 -2.81 5.90 -4.05
C ASP A 231 -2.77 5.49 -2.57
N LEU A 232 -3.89 5.70 -1.86
CA LEU A 232 -4.08 5.33 -0.44
C LEU A 232 -4.12 3.82 -0.21
N THR A 233 -4.71 3.12 -1.17
CA THR A 233 -4.57 1.68 -1.41
C THR A 233 -3.82 1.55 -2.71
N SER A 234 -2.81 0.69 -2.87
CA SER A 234 -2.19 0.50 -4.18
C SER A 234 -3.27 0.35 -5.25
N GLY A 235 -3.24 1.24 -6.25
CA GLY A 235 -3.55 0.96 -7.64
C GLY A 235 -4.99 1.07 -8.16
N GLY A 236 -6.02 1.36 -7.35
CA GLY A 236 -7.39 1.46 -7.88
C GLY A 236 -7.59 2.72 -8.74
N GLY A 237 -7.99 3.82 -8.12
CA GLY A 237 -8.34 5.04 -8.84
C GLY A 237 -9.64 4.94 -9.65
N SER A 238 -10.08 6.08 -10.17
CA SER A 238 -11.22 6.18 -11.08
C SER A 238 -10.85 5.70 -12.48
N CYS A 239 -11.85 5.28 -13.25
CA CYS A 239 -11.69 4.90 -14.65
C CYS A 239 -13.02 5.05 -15.40
N ASP A 240 -12.95 5.33 -16.70
CA ASP A 240 -14.14 5.57 -17.53
C ASP A 240 -14.48 4.38 -18.43
N THR A 241 -13.50 3.52 -18.72
CA THR A 241 -13.65 2.45 -19.71
C THR A 241 -13.86 1.10 -19.04
N SER A 242 -15.11 0.66 -18.93
CA SER A 242 -15.43 -0.67 -18.39
C SER A 242 -14.64 -1.77 -19.10
N GLY A 243 -13.98 -2.63 -18.32
CA GLY A 243 -13.11 -3.71 -18.80
C GLY A 243 -11.64 -3.33 -18.99
N GLU A 244 -11.27 -2.05 -18.91
CA GLU A 244 -9.87 -1.62 -18.91
C GLU A 244 -9.09 -2.27 -17.77
N LYS A 245 -7.84 -2.66 -18.01
CA LYS A 245 -7.01 -3.29 -16.99
C LYS A 245 -5.67 -2.60 -16.82
N LYS A 246 -5.16 -2.64 -15.59
CA LYS A 246 -3.78 -2.23 -15.26
C LYS A 246 -3.22 -3.08 -14.13
N GLY A 247 -1.91 -3.31 -14.10
CA GLY A 247 -1.27 -4.02 -12.99
C GLY A 247 -0.98 -3.08 -11.81
N ASP A 248 -0.91 -3.63 -10.60
CA ASP A 248 -0.55 -2.91 -9.37
C ASP A 248 0.95 -2.56 -9.36
N SER A 249 1.27 -1.32 -8.96
CA SER A 249 2.63 -0.77 -8.93
C SER A 249 3.45 -1.15 -7.69
N TYR A 250 2.90 -1.89 -6.75
CA TYR A 250 3.52 -2.37 -5.52
C TYR A 250 3.48 -3.89 -5.40
N VAL A 251 2.43 -4.55 -5.88
CA VAL A 251 2.24 -6.00 -5.76
C VAL A 251 2.07 -6.63 -7.13
N CYS A 252 3.11 -7.32 -7.64
CA CYS A 252 3.11 -7.79 -9.02
C CYS A 252 2.01 -8.83 -9.35
N GLY A 253 1.49 -9.53 -8.33
CA GLY A 253 0.36 -10.45 -8.46
C GLY A 253 -1.00 -9.77 -8.63
N TYR A 254 -1.09 -8.46 -8.45
CA TYR A 254 -2.35 -7.73 -8.38
C TYR A 254 -2.59 -6.92 -9.65
N TYR A 255 -3.86 -6.81 -10.05
CA TYR A 255 -4.28 -6.01 -11.20
C TYR A 255 -5.70 -5.52 -11.04
N TYR A 256 -6.07 -4.49 -11.77
CA TYR A 256 -7.39 -3.90 -11.69
C TYR A 256 -8.16 -4.11 -12.97
N VAL A 257 -9.48 -4.20 -12.86
CA VAL A 257 -10.42 -4.20 -13.97
C VAL A 257 -11.43 -3.09 -13.71
N CYS A 258 -11.56 -2.16 -14.65
CA CYS A 258 -12.51 -1.07 -14.55
C CYS A 258 -13.95 -1.60 -14.64
N ASN A 259 -14.83 -1.17 -13.72
CA ASN A 259 -16.26 -1.48 -13.82
C ASN A 259 -17.06 -0.42 -14.63
N GLY A 260 -16.40 0.66 -15.06
CA GLY A 260 -17.00 1.80 -15.75
C GLY A 260 -16.97 3.10 -14.92
N GLU A 261 -16.60 3.02 -13.65
CA GLU A 261 -16.42 4.19 -12.77
C GLU A 261 -15.12 4.08 -11.96
N THR A 262 -14.78 2.88 -11.51
CA THR A 262 -13.63 2.61 -10.63
C THR A 262 -12.92 1.32 -11.03
N PHE A 263 -11.60 1.32 -10.84
CA PHE A 263 -10.77 0.16 -11.02
C PHE A 263 -10.94 -0.80 -9.84
N VAL A 264 -11.53 -1.96 -10.12
CA VAL A 264 -11.77 -3.02 -9.15
C VAL A 264 -10.58 -3.96 -9.12
N LEU A 265 -10.01 -4.20 -7.94
CA LEU A 265 -8.86 -5.09 -7.81
C LEU A 265 -9.23 -6.56 -8.08
N ASN A 266 -8.30 -7.24 -8.75
CA ASN A 266 -8.26 -8.63 -9.11
C ASN A 266 -6.85 -9.19 -8.82
N TYR A 267 -6.74 -10.52 -8.77
CA TYR A 267 -5.54 -11.18 -8.27
C TYR A 267 -5.15 -12.31 -9.21
N CYS A 268 -3.85 -12.48 -9.38
CA CYS A 268 -3.30 -13.66 -10.01
C CYS A 268 -3.14 -14.80 -8.99
N PRO A 269 -3.25 -16.06 -9.44
CA PRO A 269 -2.94 -17.22 -8.60
C PRO A 269 -1.54 -17.15 -8.00
N THR A 270 -1.32 -17.82 -6.87
CA THR A 270 0.00 -17.88 -6.20
C THR A 270 1.11 -18.28 -7.18
N GLY A 271 2.23 -17.56 -7.14
CA GLY A 271 3.37 -17.75 -8.06
C GLY A 271 3.18 -17.15 -9.45
N GLN A 272 2.07 -16.45 -9.71
CA GLN A 272 1.79 -15.72 -10.94
C GLN A 272 1.72 -14.21 -10.71
N TYR A 273 2.21 -13.46 -11.69
CA TYR A 273 2.10 -12.01 -11.75
C TYR A 273 1.17 -11.60 -12.88
N TYR A 274 0.58 -10.42 -12.76
CA TYR A 274 -0.18 -9.83 -13.85
C TYR A 274 0.77 -9.32 -14.93
N ASP A 275 0.65 -9.89 -16.13
CA ASP A 275 1.40 -9.46 -17.29
C ASP A 275 0.62 -8.31 -17.98
N THR A 276 1.19 -7.12 -17.93
CA THR A 276 0.59 -5.89 -18.47
C THR A 276 0.55 -5.85 -20.00
N VAL A 277 1.32 -6.70 -20.68
CA VAL A 277 1.33 -6.80 -22.16
C VAL A 277 0.37 -7.88 -22.63
N ALA A 278 0.35 -9.04 -21.96
CA ALA A 278 -0.56 -10.13 -22.26
C ALA A 278 -1.96 -9.94 -21.66
N GLU A 279 -2.13 -8.96 -20.77
CA GLU A 279 -3.35 -8.68 -19.99
C GLU A 279 -3.92 -9.91 -19.24
N ALA A 280 -3.00 -10.75 -18.75
CA ALA A 280 -3.31 -12.03 -18.15
C ALA A 280 -2.32 -12.40 -17.05
N CYS A 281 -2.75 -13.27 -16.14
CA CYS A 281 -1.86 -13.84 -15.13
C CYS A 281 -0.91 -14.86 -15.77
N ARG A 282 0.39 -14.69 -15.54
CA ARG A 282 1.44 -15.57 -16.04
C ARG A 282 2.44 -15.86 -14.93
N LEU A 283 3.22 -16.92 -15.10
CA LEU A 283 4.26 -17.26 -14.14
C LEU A 283 5.16 -16.05 -13.87
N ARG A 284 5.49 -15.84 -12.60
CA ARG A 284 6.32 -14.73 -12.11
C ARG A 284 7.54 -14.42 -12.99
N GLN A 285 8.21 -15.46 -13.50
CA GLN A 285 9.41 -15.30 -14.33
C GLN A 285 9.13 -14.58 -15.65
N ILE A 286 8.07 -14.98 -16.34
CA ILE A 286 7.79 -14.56 -17.73
C ILE A 286 6.85 -13.35 -17.80
N ALA A 287 6.21 -12.97 -16.70
CA ALA A 287 5.23 -11.89 -16.67
C ALA A 287 5.89 -10.51 -16.80
N VAL A 288 5.40 -9.70 -17.74
CA VAL A 288 5.75 -8.28 -17.88
C VAL A 288 4.99 -7.46 -16.82
N ALA A 289 5.53 -7.42 -15.61
CA ALA A 289 4.88 -6.78 -14.47
C ALA A 289 4.95 -5.24 -14.53
N THR A 290 4.05 -4.57 -13.81
CA THR A 290 4.07 -3.11 -13.66
C THR A 290 5.37 -2.65 -13.02
N GLU A 291 5.94 -1.56 -13.53
CA GLU A 291 7.14 -0.95 -12.96
C GLU A 291 6.93 -0.54 -11.50
N GLY A 292 7.95 -0.74 -10.66
CA GLY A 292 7.91 -0.47 -9.23
C GLY A 292 7.35 -1.60 -8.36
N CYS A 293 6.67 -2.61 -8.93
CA CYS A 293 6.08 -3.67 -8.12
C CYS A 293 7.12 -4.58 -7.45
N ASN A 294 6.79 -5.10 -6.27
CA ASN A 294 7.65 -5.96 -5.47
C ASN A 294 7.76 -7.37 -6.07
N ARG A 295 8.82 -7.59 -6.84
CA ARG A 295 9.13 -8.90 -7.46
C ARG A 295 9.63 -9.97 -6.48
N CYS A 296 9.74 -9.69 -5.18
CA CYS A 296 10.07 -10.70 -4.17
C CYS A 296 8.85 -11.50 -3.70
N GLN A 297 7.63 -11.12 -4.09
CA GLN A 297 6.43 -11.91 -3.83
C GLN A 297 6.56 -13.30 -4.48
N ASP A 298 6.39 -14.37 -3.69
CA ASP A 298 6.54 -15.77 -4.15
C ASP A 298 7.92 -16.13 -4.74
N ALA A 299 8.94 -15.28 -4.54
CA ALA A 299 10.30 -15.59 -4.96
C ALA A 299 10.91 -16.68 -4.07
N THR A 300 11.64 -17.61 -4.69
CA THR A 300 12.35 -18.69 -3.98
C THR A 300 13.86 -18.47 -3.91
N THR A 301 14.37 -17.49 -4.65
CA THR A 301 15.77 -17.06 -4.69
C THR A 301 16.01 -15.86 -3.78
N SER A 302 17.27 -15.62 -3.41
CA SER A 302 17.65 -14.48 -2.57
C SER A 302 17.68 -13.16 -3.33
N PHE A 303 17.93 -13.20 -4.64
CA PHE A 303 17.94 -12.02 -5.50
C PHE A 303 17.02 -12.24 -6.71
N VAL A 304 16.42 -11.15 -7.17
CA VAL A 304 15.49 -11.16 -8.30
C VAL A 304 15.71 -9.94 -9.17
N ASN A 305 15.39 -10.01 -10.47
CA ASN A 305 15.37 -8.80 -11.28
C ASN A 305 14.35 -7.80 -10.69
N ALA A 306 14.72 -6.53 -10.62
CA ALA A 306 13.73 -5.45 -10.56
C ALA A 306 13.06 -5.33 -11.94
N VAL A 307 11.90 -4.66 -12.03
CA VAL A 307 11.34 -4.33 -13.35
C VAL A 307 12.22 -3.24 -13.95
N ASP A 308 12.98 -3.58 -14.98
CA ASP A 308 13.91 -2.69 -15.66
C ASP A 308 13.86 -2.94 -17.16
N LYS A 309 13.24 -2.00 -17.87
CA LYS A 309 13.03 -2.07 -19.32
C LYS A 309 14.19 -1.45 -20.11
N THR A 310 15.24 -0.98 -19.44
CA THR A 310 16.36 -0.29 -20.07
C THR A 310 17.48 -1.27 -20.41
N ALA A 311 18.17 -1.79 -19.40
CA ALA A 311 19.33 -2.67 -19.55
C ALA A 311 19.22 -3.96 -18.71
N CYS A 312 18.11 -4.18 -17.99
CA CYS A 312 17.92 -5.35 -17.10
C CYS A 312 19.01 -5.47 -16.01
N ARG A 313 19.55 -4.32 -15.59
CA ARG A 313 20.67 -4.21 -14.65
C ARG A 313 20.21 -4.16 -13.20
N GLU A 314 18.99 -3.69 -12.97
CA GLU A 314 18.47 -3.52 -11.63
C GLU A 314 17.99 -4.85 -11.03
N TYR A 315 18.35 -5.07 -9.76
CA TYR A 315 17.97 -6.27 -9.01
C TYR A 315 17.73 -5.97 -7.53
N LEU A 316 16.90 -6.81 -6.92
CA LEU A 316 16.44 -6.67 -5.54
C LEU A 316 16.97 -7.83 -4.70
N TYR A 317 17.35 -7.56 -3.46
CA TYR A 317 17.55 -8.58 -2.44
C TYR A 317 16.22 -8.86 -1.73
N CYS A 318 15.81 -10.12 -1.71
CA CYS A 318 14.57 -10.57 -1.11
C CYS A 318 14.79 -11.09 0.32
N LYS A 319 14.07 -10.51 1.28
CA LYS A 319 14.01 -11.02 2.65
C LYS A 319 12.55 -11.00 3.12
N ASN A 320 12.04 -12.17 3.49
CA ASN A 320 10.64 -12.36 3.93
C ASN A 320 9.61 -11.81 2.92
N GLY A 321 9.85 -12.00 1.61
CA GLY A 321 8.96 -11.52 0.54
C GLY A 321 9.07 -10.03 0.23
N VAL A 322 9.93 -9.27 0.91
CA VAL A 322 10.17 -7.85 0.67
C VAL A 322 11.48 -7.65 -0.10
N GLY A 323 11.42 -6.87 -1.19
CA GLY A 323 12.58 -6.51 -2.00
C GLY A 323 13.27 -5.23 -1.56
N THR A 324 14.59 -5.28 -1.43
CA THR A 324 15.45 -4.09 -1.23
C THR A 324 16.28 -3.87 -2.51
N PRO A 325 16.20 -2.69 -3.16
CA PRO A 325 17.06 -2.37 -4.30
C PRO A 325 18.54 -2.58 -3.95
N THR A 326 19.24 -3.38 -4.76
CA THR A 326 20.65 -3.75 -4.54
C THR A 326 21.52 -3.46 -5.76
N GLY A 327 20.94 -3.52 -6.96
CA GLY A 327 21.60 -3.15 -8.21
C GLY A 327 21.94 -1.66 -8.35
N PRO A 328 22.45 -1.24 -9.51
CA PRO A 328 22.55 -2.03 -10.75
C PRO A 328 23.79 -2.93 -10.85
N CYS A 329 23.72 -3.94 -11.72
CA CYS A 329 24.89 -4.65 -12.26
C CYS A 329 25.87 -3.68 -12.98
N PRO A 330 27.16 -4.02 -13.15
CA PRO A 330 28.09 -3.21 -13.94
C PRO A 330 27.61 -2.94 -15.37
N ALA A 331 28.11 -1.88 -16.02
CA ALA A 331 27.80 -1.60 -17.42
C ALA A 331 28.26 -2.76 -18.33
N GLY A 332 27.50 -3.02 -19.40
CA GLY A 332 27.72 -4.16 -20.31
C GLY A 332 27.29 -5.52 -19.74
N THR A 333 26.54 -5.54 -18.63
CA THR A 333 26.00 -6.76 -18.02
C THR A 333 24.58 -6.56 -17.55
N TYR A 334 23.77 -7.62 -17.54
CA TYR A 334 22.44 -7.67 -16.94
C TYR A 334 22.42 -8.62 -15.74
N PHE A 335 21.42 -8.52 -14.87
CA PHE A 335 21.28 -9.46 -13.76
C PHE A 335 20.57 -10.75 -14.23
N ASP A 336 21.27 -11.88 -14.22
CA ASP A 336 20.69 -13.19 -14.45
C ASP A 336 20.15 -13.77 -13.14
N GLU A 337 18.82 -13.77 -13.01
CA GLU A 337 18.11 -14.25 -11.83
C GLU A 337 18.24 -15.76 -11.63
N LYS A 338 18.43 -16.56 -12.69
CA LYS A 338 18.60 -18.01 -12.53
C LYS A 338 19.96 -18.34 -11.91
N TYR A 339 21.01 -17.66 -12.35
CA TYR A 339 22.37 -17.90 -11.86
C TYR A 339 22.78 -16.97 -10.73
N GLN A 340 21.96 -15.97 -10.40
CA GLN A 340 22.20 -14.99 -9.34
C GLN A 340 23.50 -14.20 -9.53
N VAL A 341 23.81 -13.85 -10.78
CA VAL A 341 25.06 -13.15 -11.17
C VAL A 341 24.79 -12.09 -12.23
N CYS A 342 25.66 -11.08 -12.32
CA CYS A 342 25.68 -10.18 -13.46
C CYS A 342 26.33 -10.91 -14.66
N ALA A 343 25.58 -11.08 -15.75
CA ALA A 343 25.97 -11.79 -16.97
C ALA A 343 26.17 -10.81 -18.13
N SER A 344 27.04 -11.15 -19.08
CA SER A 344 27.32 -10.31 -20.27
C SER A 344 26.07 -10.04 -21.11
N ASP A 345 25.92 -8.81 -21.58
CA ASP A 345 24.82 -8.37 -22.46
C ASP A 345 24.76 -9.09 -23.81
N GLU A 346 25.81 -9.82 -24.20
CA GLU A 346 25.82 -10.69 -25.39
C GLU A 346 24.62 -11.65 -25.42
N ASN A 347 24.13 -12.08 -24.26
CA ASN A 347 22.99 -13.00 -24.14
C ASN A 347 21.69 -12.30 -23.67
N LEU A 348 21.68 -10.97 -23.55
CA LEU A 348 20.55 -10.22 -22.99
C LEU A 348 19.26 -10.47 -23.78
N GLN A 349 19.31 -10.47 -25.12
CA GLN A 349 18.09 -10.64 -25.92
C GLN A 349 17.44 -12.02 -25.74
N THR A 350 18.23 -13.08 -25.55
CA THR A 350 17.72 -14.41 -25.20
C THR A 350 17.18 -14.44 -23.77
N TYR A 351 17.82 -13.72 -22.86
CA TYR A 351 17.31 -13.61 -21.50
C TYR A 351 15.95 -12.89 -21.46
N VAL A 352 15.82 -11.76 -22.14
CA VAL A 352 14.58 -10.95 -22.19
C VAL A 352 13.37 -11.75 -22.69
N SER A 353 13.54 -12.66 -23.65
CA SER A 353 12.41 -13.46 -24.16
C SER A 353 11.77 -14.38 -23.12
N ASP A 354 12.53 -14.77 -22.09
CA ASP A 354 12.08 -15.67 -21.02
C ASP A 354 11.90 -14.95 -19.67
N ASN A 355 12.20 -13.65 -19.60
CA ASN A 355 12.24 -12.88 -18.36
C ASN A 355 11.49 -11.55 -18.50
N GLY A 356 10.21 -11.55 -18.10
CA GLY A 356 9.30 -10.42 -18.31
C GLY A 356 9.67 -9.15 -17.54
N ALA A 357 10.45 -9.26 -16.46
CA ALA A 357 11.00 -8.12 -15.72
C ALA A 357 11.88 -7.21 -16.59
N CYS A 358 12.49 -7.81 -17.61
CA CYS A 358 13.45 -7.18 -18.51
C CYS A 358 12.85 -6.90 -19.89
N SER A 359 11.52 -6.98 -20.01
CA SER A 359 10.82 -6.77 -21.27
C SER A 359 11.14 -5.41 -21.86
N GLY A 360 11.66 -5.40 -23.09
CA GLY A 360 12.08 -4.20 -23.80
C GLY A 360 13.54 -3.77 -23.56
N ALA A 361 14.26 -4.45 -22.66
CA ALA A 361 15.66 -4.13 -22.41
C ALA A 361 16.56 -4.42 -23.62
N VAL A 362 17.51 -3.53 -23.85
CA VAL A 362 18.51 -3.61 -24.91
C VAL A 362 19.89 -3.39 -24.34
N ALA A 363 20.92 -3.97 -24.97
CA ALA A 363 22.29 -3.76 -24.54
C ALA A 363 22.65 -2.28 -24.73
N GLU A 364 23.32 -1.68 -23.74
CA GLU A 364 23.86 -0.34 -23.91
C GLU A 364 24.94 -0.38 -25.00
N GLU A 365 24.83 0.48 -26.02
CA GLU A 365 25.93 0.68 -26.95
C GLU A 365 27.12 1.26 -26.18
N GLU A 366 28.31 0.66 -26.31
CA GLU A 366 29.53 1.23 -25.76
C GLU A 366 29.63 2.69 -26.24
N ALA A 367 29.59 3.64 -25.30
CA ALA A 367 29.89 5.03 -25.59
C ALA A 367 31.30 5.06 -26.16
N THR A 368 31.42 5.17 -27.48
CA THR A 368 32.70 5.35 -28.15
C THR A 368 33.26 6.67 -27.66
N THR A 369 34.25 6.60 -26.76
CA THR A 369 35.09 7.74 -26.45
C THR A 369 35.76 8.16 -27.76
N PRO A 370 35.62 9.41 -28.23
CA PRO A 370 36.40 9.89 -29.35
C PRO A 370 37.87 9.80 -28.93
N ASP A 371 38.67 9.03 -29.68
CA ASP A 371 40.13 9.07 -29.57
C ASP A 371 40.59 10.50 -29.89
N ASP A 372 41.22 11.15 -28.91
CA ASP A 372 41.89 12.47 -29.01
C ASP A 372 43.19 12.40 -29.84
#